data_AF-A0A9P8Q3R6-F1
#
_entry.id   AF-A0A9P8Q3R6-F1
#
_cell.length_a   1.000
_cell.length_b   1.000
_cell.length_c   1.000
_cell.angle_alpha   90.00
_cell.angle_beta   90.00
_cell.angle_gamma   90.00
#
_symmetry.space_group_name_H-M   'P 1'
#
loop_
_entity.id
_entity.type
_entity.pdbx_description
1 polymer ?
#
loop_
_entity_poly.entity_id
_entity_poly.type
_entity_poly.pdbx_seq_one_letter_code
_entity_poly.pdbx_strand_id
1 'polypeptide(L)'
;MSHQAPSSLQDEIVFQDPAEFWTYIQNSLICDTPQDPQVVNTKLVAYLKIVADHINIYVNDDQDLYRCGLSLVNSEIYENNKVFCLAKSLSILSISDELISTDFKYFISYVILLDCKNDASVLDILEDYHGFVIIATNVRSIFHNLALLSRDDLGESKGSTISCLKNSATVQLDILFQMCKFLSLKTEDLAVIDEFFVNYIFESLIVAYNEEDIFNSAKFKIILALNEQFMVLTRENKAFANVVFQSLKNHRHTARNFNECLLVYFNRESDRCLQIMISKLLYLIFTDAITSDLFYHNDLNVLVDVVLRELTDMSEDEETTRTTFLRILHIILNTKQITSTKYRKNELRALLLFLSGQCSSFWEVSDQTKRLALKCLAISWLAEETPPPEYASVVITSSSPTPESLTATEKIKEKLQYEVAPQTLNVLQKDINNSDTSLNSMSKKRPPPPVPRRSFGVSSSNLMGR
;
A
#
# COMPACT_ATOMS: atom_id res chain seq x y z
N MET A 1 24.63 5.62 40.36
CA MET A 1 25.67 6.66 40.15
C MET A 1 25.05 7.76 39.29
N SER A 2 25.45 9.00 39.50
CA SER A 2 24.83 10.19 38.89
C SER A 2 25.16 10.31 37.39
N HIS A 3 24.15 10.11 36.53
CA HIS A 3 24.24 10.54 35.14
C HIS A 3 24.03 12.06 35.08
N GLN A 4 25.12 12.80 34.88
CA GLN A 4 25.03 14.20 34.47
C GLN A 4 24.49 14.24 33.03
N ALA A 5 23.44 15.03 32.81
CA ALA A 5 23.07 15.44 31.46
C ALA A 5 24.20 16.30 30.86
N PRO A 6 24.54 16.15 29.57
CA PRO A 6 25.49 17.03 28.90
C PRO A 6 24.85 18.41 28.71
N SER A 7 25.10 19.31 29.66
CA SER A 7 24.74 20.72 29.57
C SER A 7 25.70 21.45 28.64
N SER A 8 25.36 21.49 27.35
CA SER A 8 25.96 22.42 26.39
C SER A 8 24.90 22.90 25.42
N LEU A 9 24.30 24.04 25.75
CA LEU A 9 23.72 24.93 24.74
C LEU A 9 24.89 25.34 23.82
N GLN A 10 24.96 24.72 22.64
CA GLN A 10 25.78 25.27 21.56
C GLN A 10 24.99 26.43 20.96
N ASP A 11 25.67 27.57 20.77
CA ASP A 11 25.07 28.77 20.20
C ASP A 11 24.43 28.45 18.83
N GLU A 12 23.28 29.06 18.52
CA GLU A 12 22.69 28.96 17.19
C GLU A 12 23.68 29.49 16.14
N ILE A 13 24.19 28.59 15.29
CA ILE A 13 25.19 28.91 14.26
C ILE A 13 24.46 29.63 13.12
N VAL A 14 24.28 30.94 13.25
CA VAL A 14 23.71 31.79 12.20
C VAL A 14 24.78 32.11 11.15
N PHE A 15 24.54 31.71 9.90
CA PHE A 15 25.41 31.98 8.76
C PHE A 15 25.07 33.35 8.14
N GLN A 16 26.04 34.07 7.57
CA GLN A 16 25.77 35.38 6.96
C GLN A 16 25.35 35.25 5.48
N ASP A 17 25.82 34.19 4.81
CA ASP A 17 25.49 33.86 3.42
C ASP A 17 25.07 32.37 3.33
N PRO A 18 23.99 32.02 2.61
CA PRO A 18 23.68 30.63 2.26
C PRO A 18 24.88 29.82 1.73
N ALA A 19 25.82 30.43 1.01
CA ALA A 19 27.02 29.76 0.53
C ALA A 19 27.94 29.25 1.66
N GLU A 20 28.00 29.96 2.80
CA GLU A 20 28.73 29.54 3.99
C GLU A 20 28.09 28.30 4.61
N PHE A 21 26.76 28.28 4.75
CA PHE A 21 26.00 27.12 5.22
C PHE A 21 26.29 25.88 4.36
N TRP A 22 26.14 26.00 3.04
CA TRP A 22 26.37 24.86 2.12
C TRP A 22 27.79 24.33 2.16
N THR A 23 28.79 25.21 2.31
CA THR A 23 30.20 24.83 2.45
C THR A 23 30.46 24.17 3.81
N TYR A 24 29.86 24.71 4.88
CA TYR A 24 30.01 24.20 6.23
C TYR A 24 29.42 22.79 6.39
N ILE A 25 28.21 22.53 5.89
CA ILE A 25 27.61 21.19 6.00
C ILE A 25 28.44 20.14 5.25
N GLN A 26 29.00 20.49 4.07
CA GLN A 26 29.88 19.60 3.32
C GLN A 26 31.18 19.29 4.09
N ASN A 27 31.83 20.32 4.64
CA ASN A 27 33.03 20.14 5.46
C ASN A 27 32.77 19.38 6.77
N SER A 28 31.57 19.50 7.34
CA SER A 28 31.24 18.81 8.59
C SER A 28 31.20 17.28 8.43
N LEU A 29 30.93 16.76 7.23
CA LEU A 29 30.96 15.33 6.88
C LEU A 29 32.37 14.77 6.67
N ILE A 30 33.41 15.60 6.59
CA ILE A 30 34.80 15.14 6.50
C ILE A 30 35.24 14.61 7.87
N CYS A 31 35.82 13.40 7.90
CA CYS A 31 36.30 12.75 9.11
C CYS A 31 37.53 11.88 8.83
N ASP A 32 38.67 12.24 9.41
CA ASP A 32 39.93 11.48 9.25
C ASP A 32 39.94 10.15 10.04
N THR A 33 39.00 9.97 10.98
CA THR A 33 38.90 8.80 11.88
C THR A 33 37.50 8.16 11.85
N PRO A 34 37.04 7.62 10.70
CA PRO A 34 35.70 7.05 10.55
C PRO A 34 35.47 5.75 11.34
N GLN A 35 36.52 5.20 11.98
CA GLN A 35 36.44 3.98 12.80
C GLN A 35 36.10 4.22 14.28
N ASP A 36 36.09 5.47 14.77
CA ASP A 36 35.74 5.77 16.17
C ASP A 36 34.23 6.07 16.29
N PRO A 37 33.43 5.22 16.97
CA PRO A 37 31.99 5.43 17.12
C PRO A 37 31.62 6.72 17.87
N GLN A 38 32.50 7.25 18.73
CA GLN A 38 32.24 8.51 19.44
C GLN A 38 32.37 9.72 18.52
N VAL A 39 33.38 9.71 17.64
CA VAL A 39 33.57 10.74 16.61
C VAL A 39 32.43 10.68 15.58
N VAL A 40 32.11 9.47 15.10
CA VAL A 40 30.97 9.21 14.19
C VAL A 40 29.66 9.71 14.80
N ASN A 41 29.36 9.39 16.06
CA ASN A 41 28.17 9.88 16.76
C ASN A 41 28.12 11.40 16.83
N THR A 42 29.23 12.04 17.24
CA THR A 42 29.29 13.50 17.42
C THR A 42 29.10 14.22 16.09
N LYS A 43 29.77 13.75 15.03
CA LYS A 43 29.62 14.27 13.66
C LYS A 43 28.21 14.07 13.10
N LEU A 44 27.64 12.87 13.23
CA LEU A 44 26.30 12.54 12.76
C LEU A 44 25.23 13.41 13.44
N VAL A 45 25.25 13.50 14.78
CA VAL A 45 24.27 14.29 15.53
C VAL A 45 24.41 15.78 15.22
N ALA A 46 25.64 16.30 15.14
CA ALA A 46 25.89 17.68 14.75
C ALA A 46 25.37 17.98 13.34
N TYR A 47 25.66 17.12 12.35
CA TYR A 47 25.16 17.27 10.98
C TYR A 47 23.63 17.34 10.92
N LEU A 48 22.97 16.32 11.48
CA LEU A 48 21.51 16.21 11.46
C LEU A 48 20.84 17.40 12.16
N LYS A 49 21.40 17.86 13.29
CA LYS A 49 20.91 19.01 14.06
C LYS A 49 21.09 20.33 13.29
N ILE A 50 22.28 20.56 12.72
CA ILE A 50 22.59 21.79 11.96
C ILE A 50 21.70 21.91 10.71
N VAL A 51 21.43 20.81 9.99
CA VAL A 51 20.50 20.86 8.85
C VAL A 51 19.07 21.12 9.35
N ALA A 52 18.62 20.43 10.40
CA ALA A 52 17.28 20.58 10.95
C ALA A 52 16.97 22.01 11.44
N ASP A 53 17.93 22.67 12.10
CA ASP A 53 17.78 24.03 12.63
C ASP A 53 17.72 25.10 11.52
N HIS A 54 18.03 24.73 10.27
CA HIS A 54 18.04 25.62 9.11
C HIS A 54 16.99 25.25 8.03
N ILE A 55 16.04 24.37 8.36
CA ILE A 55 14.86 24.11 7.53
C ILE A 55 13.95 25.35 7.54
N ASN A 56 13.47 25.74 6.36
CA ASN A 56 12.80 27.02 6.09
C ASN A 56 13.69 28.28 6.29
N ILE A 57 15.02 28.11 6.40
CA ILE A 57 16.00 29.22 6.43
C ILE A 57 16.90 29.11 5.19
N TYR A 58 17.72 28.06 5.12
CA TYR A 58 18.59 27.78 3.97
C TYR A 58 18.16 26.54 3.18
N VAL A 59 17.45 25.61 3.83
CA VAL A 59 16.88 24.41 3.23
C VAL A 59 15.40 24.67 3.03
N ASN A 60 15.02 25.06 1.81
CA ASN A 60 13.70 25.65 1.54
C ASN A 60 12.80 24.81 0.62
N ASP A 61 13.37 23.84 -0.10
CA ASP A 61 12.61 22.92 -0.96
C ASP A 61 13.06 21.45 -0.81
N ASP A 62 12.34 20.56 -1.50
CA ASP A 62 12.63 19.12 -1.51
C ASP A 62 13.98 18.78 -2.18
N GLN A 63 14.52 19.65 -3.03
CA GLN A 63 15.83 19.44 -3.67
C GLN A 63 16.96 19.75 -2.69
N ASP A 64 16.82 20.79 -1.87
CA ASP A 64 17.74 21.09 -0.76
C ASP A 64 17.74 19.96 0.27
N LEU A 65 16.56 19.47 0.67
CA LEU A 65 16.43 18.32 1.57
C LEU A 65 17.07 17.05 0.98
N TYR A 66 16.81 16.78 -0.32
CA TYR A 66 17.41 15.67 -1.04
C TYR A 66 18.93 15.78 -1.08
N ARG A 67 19.46 16.97 -1.37
CA ARG A 67 20.90 17.25 -1.39
C ARG A 67 21.55 17.02 -0.03
N CYS A 68 20.94 17.50 1.06
CA CYS A 68 21.42 17.25 2.43
C CYS A 68 21.39 15.76 2.77
N GLY A 69 20.26 15.08 2.55
CA GLY A 69 20.11 13.65 2.82
C GLY A 69 21.12 12.80 2.04
N LEU A 70 21.26 13.04 0.73
CA LEU A 70 22.18 12.31 -0.14
C LEU A 70 23.65 12.57 0.23
N SER A 71 23.99 13.80 0.62
CA SER A 71 25.35 14.12 1.09
C SER A 71 25.73 13.32 2.34
N LEU A 72 24.79 13.14 3.28
CA LEU A 72 25.01 12.32 4.46
C LEU A 72 25.10 10.82 4.12
N VAL A 73 24.14 10.27 3.36
CA VAL A 73 24.09 8.84 3.04
C VAL A 73 25.32 8.37 2.26
N ASN A 74 25.82 9.19 1.34
CA ASN A 74 27.04 8.91 0.56
C ASN A 74 28.34 9.36 1.25
N SER A 75 28.31 9.76 2.52
CA SER A 75 29.51 10.16 3.26
C SER A 75 30.28 8.94 3.78
N GLU A 76 31.61 9.03 3.84
CA GLU A 76 32.45 7.97 4.42
C GLU A 76 32.08 7.67 5.89
N ILE A 77 31.53 8.65 6.62
CA ILE A 77 31.02 8.46 7.98
C ILE A 77 29.86 7.46 7.96
N TYR A 78 28.89 7.66 7.07
CA TYR A 78 27.66 6.88 7.00
C TYR A 78 27.88 5.51 6.34
N GLU A 79 28.57 5.45 5.19
CA GLU A 79 28.80 4.18 4.47
C GLU A 79 29.57 3.16 5.34
N ASN A 80 30.61 3.60 6.05
CA ASN A 80 31.40 2.72 6.92
C ASN A 80 30.68 2.33 8.23
N ASN A 81 29.68 3.10 8.67
CA ASN A 81 29.01 2.91 9.96
C ASN A 81 27.48 2.79 9.86
N LYS A 82 26.96 2.36 8.70
CA LYS A 82 25.53 2.41 8.33
C LYS A 82 24.58 1.91 9.43
N VAL A 83 24.86 0.72 9.99
CA VAL A 83 24.07 0.13 11.10
C VAL A 83 24.05 1.04 12.33
N PHE A 84 25.20 1.60 12.72
CA PHE A 84 25.30 2.52 13.84
C PHE A 84 24.55 3.83 13.58
N CYS A 85 24.68 4.40 12.38
CA CYS A 85 23.99 5.62 11.99
C CYS A 85 22.47 5.45 12.00
N LEU A 86 21.94 4.35 11.45
CA LEU A 86 20.51 4.02 11.48
C LEU A 86 19.99 3.78 12.90
N ALA A 87 20.68 2.96 13.69
CA ALA A 87 20.32 2.71 15.09
C ALA A 87 20.36 3.99 15.93
N LYS A 88 21.33 4.87 15.68
CA LYS A 88 21.42 6.18 16.35
C LYS A 88 20.27 7.10 15.95
N SER A 89 19.95 7.17 14.65
CA SER A 89 18.79 7.92 14.14
C SER A 89 17.47 7.45 14.76
N LEU A 90 17.22 6.14 14.83
CA LEU A 90 16.06 5.56 15.53
C LEU A 90 16.06 5.92 17.02
N SER A 91 17.21 5.87 17.69
CA SER A 91 17.30 6.27 19.11
C SER A 91 16.90 7.73 19.33
N ILE A 92 17.22 8.63 18.39
CA ILE A 92 16.84 10.04 18.46
C ILE A 92 15.35 10.22 18.18
N LEU A 93 14.79 9.50 17.20
CA LEU A 93 13.33 9.50 16.95
C LEU A 93 12.54 9.02 18.17
N SER A 94 13.06 8.08 18.97
CA SER A 94 12.38 7.57 20.17
C SER A 94 12.23 8.59 21.31
N ILE A 95 12.94 9.72 21.27
CA ILE A 95 12.90 10.76 22.30
C ILE A 95 11.60 11.58 22.18
N SER A 96 11.00 11.96 23.32
CA SER A 96 9.74 12.72 23.38
C SER A 96 9.77 14.05 22.62
N ASP A 97 8.62 14.43 22.04
CA ASP A 97 8.45 15.68 21.28
C ASP A 97 8.74 16.96 22.10
N GLU A 98 8.68 16.89 23.43
CA GLU A 98 9.02 18.01 24.33
C GLU A 98 10.52 18.34 24.36
N LEU A 99 11.39 17.41 23.92
CA LEU A 99 12.85 17.52 24.05
C LEU A 99 13.55 17.76 22.71
N ILE A 100 12.88 17.56 21.58
CA ILE A 100 13.45 17.59 20.23
C ILE A 100 12.48 18.24 19.26
N SER A 101 13.00 19.16 18.41
CA SER A 101 12.19 19.85 17.39
C SER A 101 11.63 18.89 16.34
N THR A 102 10.43 19.19 15.86
CA THR A 102 9.75 18.43 14.79
C THR A 102 10.61 18.38 13.51
N ASP A 103 11.31 19.47 13.18
CA ASP A 103 12.22 19.55 12.02
C ASP A 103 13.41 18.59 12.14
N PHE A 104 13.91 18.33 13.35
CA PHE A 104 14.98 17.36 13.59
C PHE A 104 14.48 15.93 13.40
N LYS A 105 13.27 15.61 13.89
CA LYS A 105 12.62 14.32 13.58
C LYS A 105 12.28 14.17 12.11
N TYR A 106 11.85 15.25 11.45
CA TYR A 106 11.55 15.29 10.01
C TYR A 106 12.80 14.96 9.19
N PHE A 107 13.91 15.67 9.42
CA PHE A 107 15.15 15.43 8.66
C PHE A 107 15.74 14.04 8.91
N ILE A 108 15.72 13.54 10.16
CA ILE A 108 16.13 12.15 10.45
C ILE A 108 15.26 11.15 9.67
N SER A 109 13.94 11.34 9.69
CA SER A 109 13.02 10.48 8.94
C SER A 109 13.28 10.57 7.44
N TYR A 110 13.61 11.75 6.92
CA TYR A 110 13.92 11.95 5.50
C TYR A 110 15.17 11.18 5.09
N VAL A 111 16.23 11.23 5.89
CA VAL A 111 17.47 10.46 5.69
C VAL A 111 17.19 8.95 5.69
N ILE A 112 16.40 8.45 6.65
CA ILE A 112 16.02 7.02 6.71
C ILE A 112 15.23 6.63 5.45
N LEU A 113 14.23 7.43 5.04
CA LEU A 113 13.41 7.14 3.87
C LEU A 113 14.24 7.13 2.57
N LEU A 114 15.21 8.05 2.44
CA LEU A 114 16.13 8.10 1.32
C LEU A 114 17.00 6.83 1.24
N ASP A 115 17.58 6.41 2.37
CA ASP A 115 18.39 5.20 2.44
C ASP A 115 17.55 3.94 2.14
N CYS A 116 16.34 3.83 2.70
CA CYS A 116 15.38 2.76 2.38
C CYS A 116 15.03 2.66 0.89
N LYS A 117 14.99 3.80 0.17
CA LYS A 117 14.72 3.85 -1.28
C LYS A 117 15.95 3.50 -2.13
N ASN A 118 17.15 3.71 -1.59
CA ASN A 118 18.42 3.37 -2.25
C ASN A 118 18.83 1.91 -2.03
N ASP A 119 18.61 1.38 -0.83
CA ASP A 119 19.09 0.07 -0.39
C ASP A 119 18.03 -0.66 0.45
N ALA A 120 17.50 -1.75 -0.08
CA ALA A 120 16.47 -2.55 0.58
C ALA A 120 16.94 -3.25 1.87
N SER A 121 18.26 -3.43 2.08
CA SER A 121 18.79 -4.03 3.32
C SER A 121 18.63 -3.12 4.54
N VAL A 122 18.39 -1.83 4.33
CA VAL A 122 18.06 -0.86 5.38
C VAL A 122 16.80 -1.28 6.13
N LEU A 123 15.80 -1.81 5.44
CA LEU A 123 14.54 -2.26 6.07
C LEU A 123 14.79 -3.41 7.05
N ASP A 124 15.72 -4.31 6.72
CA ASP A 124 16.10 -5.44 7.57
C ASP A 124 16.83 -4.89 8.84
N ILE A 125 17.70 -3.87 8.71
CA ILE A 125 18.29 -3.14 9.86
C ILE A 125 17.22 -2.41 10.68
N LEU A 126 16.23 -1.78 10.05
CA LEU A 126 15.13 -1.12 10.78
C LEU A 126 14.29 -2.14 11.57
N GLU A 127 14.14 -3.38 11.09
CA GLU A 127 13.47 -4.44 11.86
C GLU A 127 14.27 -4.81 13.11
N ASP A 128 15.58 -5.05 12.97
CA ASP A 128 16.48 -5.43 14.07
C ASP A 128 16.50 -4.41 15.23
N TYR A 129 16.28 -3.12 14.92
CA TYR A 129 16.26 -2.02 15.91
C TYR A 129 14.83 -1.53 16.25
N HIS A 130 13.80 -2.35 16.03
CA HIS A 130 12.38 -2.04 16.34
C HIS A 130 11.86 -0.74 15.70
N GLY A 131 12.38 -0.38 14.52
CA GLY A 131 12.07 0.85 13.81
C GLY A 131 10.58 1.03 13.50
N PHE A 132 9.85 -0.05 13.24
CA PHE A 132 8.40 0.02 13.02
C PHE A 132 7.68 0.59 14.25
N VAL A 133 7.95 0.06 15.44
CA VAL A 133 7.34 0.49 16.70
C VAL A 133 7.71 1.94 17.02
N ILE A 134 8.99 2.31 16.84
CA ILE A 134 9.48 3.68 17.09
C ILE A 134 8.78 4.68 16.16
N ILE A 135 8.74 4.41 14.85
CA ILE A 135 8.17 5.32 13.86
C ILE A 135 6.64 5.38 14.00
N ALA A 136 5.96 4.25 14.21
CA ALA A 136 4.52 4.22 14.44
C ALA A 136 4.12 5.00 15.71
N THR A 137 4.90 4.90 16.79
CA THR A 137 4.67 5.67 18.02
C THR A 137 4.84 7.18 17.79
N ASN A 138 5.83 7.59 16.97
CA ASN A 138 6.02 9.00 16.60
C ASN A 138 4.86 9.53 15.74
N VAL A 139 4.46 8.81 14.69
CA VAL A 139 3.28 9.17 13.88
C VAL A 139 2.03 9.26 14.75
N ARG A 140 1.86 8.33 15.70
CA ARG A 140 0.75 8.32 16.66
C ARG A 140 0.73 9.55 17.58
N SER A 141 1.89 10.07 17.96
CA SER A 141 2.02 11.35 18.68
C SER A 141 1.68 12.54 17.78
N ILE A 142 2.22 12.58 16.55
CA ILE A 142 1.93 13.64 15.58
C ILE A 142 0.43 13.72 15.26
N PHE A 143 -0.24 12.58 15.07
CA PHE A 143 -1.70 12.53 14.89
C PHE A 143 -2.47 13.07 16.10
N HIS A 144 -2.01 12.81 17.33
CA HIS A 144 -2.60 13.40 18.53
C HIS A 144 -2.45 14.93 18.55
N ASN A 145 -1.24 15.43 18.28
CA ASN A 145 -0.94 16.85 18.22
C ASN A 145 -1.77 17.57 17.13
N LEU A 146 -1.89 16.97 15.94
CA LEU A 146 -2.72 17.49 14.86
C LEU A 146 -4.22 17.48 15.21
N ALA A 147 -4.71 16.46 15.91
CA ALA A 147 -6.10 16.37 16.38
C ALA A 147 -6.45 17.42 17.46
N LEU A 148 -5.48 17.79 18.31
CA LEU A 148 -5.63 18.90 19.25
C LEU A 148 -5.64 20.25 18.52
N LEU A 149 -4.65 20.50 17.65
CA LEU A 149 -4.52 21.75 16.90
C LEU A 149 -5.71 22.04 15.98
N SER A 150 -6.40 21.01 15.50
CA SER A 150 -7.56 21.14 14.60
C SER A 150 -8.87 21.51 15.31
N ARG A 151 -8.88 21.66 16.64
CA ARG A 151 -10.07 22.00 17.45
C ARG A 151 -10.14 23.45 17.91
N ASP A 152 -9.04 24.18 17.80
CA ASP A 152 -9.00 25.62 18.05
C ASP A 152 -9.40 26.37 16.75
N ASP A 153 -10.03 27.54 16.86
CA ASP A 153 -10.21 28.48 15.73
C ASP A 153 -8.95 29.35 15.58
N LEU A 154 -8.24 29.30 14.43
CA LEU A 154 -6.82 29.68 14.37
C LEU A 154 -6.40 30.71 13.32
N GLY A 155 -5.37 31.48 13.69
CA GLY A 155 -4.58 32.37 12.82
C GLY A 155 -3.21 31.82 12.43
N GLU A 156 -2.46 32.63 11.68
CA GLU A 156 -1.34 32.21 10.80
C GLU A 156 -0.21 31.41 11.47
N SER A 157 0.23 31.77 12.68
CA SER A 157 1.42 31.16 13.31
C SER A 157 1.31 29.65 13.53
N LYS A 158 0.13 29.12 13.89
CA LYS A 158 -0.07 27.67 14.03
C LYS A 158 -0.14 26.92 12.69
N GLY A 159 -0.37 27.62 11.58
CA GLY A 159 -0.39 27.04 10.23
C GLY A 159 0.97 26.44 9.83
N SER A 160 2.07 27.13 10.16
CA SER A 160 3.43 26.62 9.92
C SER A 160 3.71 25.34 10.73
N THR A 161 3.34 25.31 12.01
CA THR A 161 3.47 24.12 12.87
C THR A 161 2.69 22.92 12.33
N ILE A 162 1.45 23.14 11.87
CA ILE A 162 0.64 22.09 11.24
C ILE A 162 1.31 21.57 9.95
N SER A 163 1.90 22.44 9.14
CA SER A 163 2.64 22.05 7.93
C SER A 163 3.85 21.17 8.26
N CYS A 164 4.71 21.59 9.20
CA CYS A 164 5.87 20.82 9.65
C CYS A 164 5.46 19.43 10.20
N LEU A 165 4.42 19.37 11.03
CA LEU A 165 3.87 18.09 11.54
C LEU A 165 3.36 17.19 10.40
N LYS A 166 2.66 17.72 9.40
CA LYS A 166 2.22 16.95 8.23
C LYS A 166 3.39 16.44 7.40
N ASN A 167 4.43 17.24 7.18
CA ASN A 167 5.62 16.83 6.42
C ASN A 167 6.37 15.70 7.14
N SER A 168 6.58 15.84 8.46
CA SER A 168 7.18 14.82 9.31
C SER A 168 6.38 13.50 9.31
N ALA A 169 5.05 13.59 9.47
CA ALA A 169 4.18 12.42 9.37
C ALA A 169 4.18 11.79 7.98
N THR A 170 4.20 12.58 6.90
CA THR A 170 4.18 12.07 5.51
C THR A 170 5.38 11.17 5.23
N VAL A 171 6.59 11.63 5.60
CA VAL A 171 7.83 10.86 5.44
C VAL A 171 7.82 9.61 6.32
N GLN A 172 7.43 9.71 7.58
CA GLN A 172 7.34 8.57 8.49
C GLN A 172 6.30 7.53 8.05
N LEU A 173 5.16 7.97 7.50
CA LEU A 173 4.15 7.10 6.92
C LEU A 173 4.64 6.36 5.66
N ASP A 174 5.46 6.99 4.83
CA ASP A 174 6.09 6.30 3.68
C ASP A 174 7.10 5.25 4.17
N ILE A 175 7.91 5.52 5.21
CA ILE A 175 8.78 4.48 5.82
C ILE A 175 7.93 3.30 6.34
N LEU A 176 6.88 3.56 7.12
CA LEU A 176 5.98 2.51 7.61
C LEU A 176 5.33 1.74 6.44
N PHE A 177 5.01 2.41 5.33
CA PHE A 177 4.49 1.76 4.13
C PHE A 177 5.54 0.85 3.48
N GLN A 178 6.80 1.29 3.35
CA GLN A 178 7.89 0.42 2.84
C GLN A 178 8.11 -0.79 3.76
N MET A 179 8.13 -0.59 5.09
CA MET A 179 8.24 -1.67 6.08
C MET A 179 7.08 -2.66 5.95
N CYS A 180 5.83 -2.19 5.94
CA CYS A 180 4.66 -3.02 5.70
C CYS A 180 4.66 -3.70 4.32
N LYS A 181 5.29 -3.12 3.28
CA LYS A 181 5.35 -3.68 1.92
C LYS A 181 6.36 -4.82 1.77
N PHE A 182 7.47 -4.78 2.52
CA PHE A 182 8.60 -5.70 2.32
C PHE A 182 8.96 -6.60 3.50
N LEU A 183 8.50 -6.30 4.71
CA LEU A 183 8.77 -7.07 5.94
C LEU A 183 7.55 -7.89 6.38
N SER A 184 7.79 -8.92 7.20
CA SER A 184 6.74 -9.70 7.89
C SER A 184 6.68 -9.27 9.34
N LEU A 185 5.83 -8.28 9.64
CA LEU A 185 5.76 -7.68 10.97
C LEU A 185 5.17 -8.67 11.98
N LYS A 186 5.71 -8.68 13.20
CA LYS A 186 5.25 -9.58 14.26
C LYS A 186 4.01 -8.99 14.94
N THR A 187 3.27 -9.86 15.65
CA THR A 187 2.11 -9.45 16.47
C THR A 187 2.45 -8.33 17.45
N GLU A 188 3.66 -8.37 18.02
CA GLU A 188 4.18 -7.38 18.97
C GLU A 188 4.41 -6.02 18.30
N ASP A 189 4.97 -6.00 17.08
CA ASP A 189 5.22 -4.77 16.33
C ASP A 189 3.90 -4.08 15.94
N LEU A 190 2.92 -4.86 15.46
CA LEU A 190 1.62 -4.34 15.03
C LEU A 190 0.69 -3.97 16.19
N ALA A 191 0.96 -4.42 17.42
CA ALA A 191 0.19 -4.05 18.61
C ALA A 191 0.30 -2.55 18.97
N VAL A 192 1.29 -1.83 18.43
CA VAL A 192 1.43 -0.37 18.57
C VAL A 192 0.34 0.41 17.79
N ILE A 193 -0.29 -0.21 16.79
CA ILE A 193 -1.33 0.41 15.96
C ILE A 193 -2.68 0.29 16.68
N ASP A 194 -3.00 1.32 17.47
CA ASP A 194 -4.24 1.41 18.21
C ASP A 194 -5.44 1.89 17.35
N GLU A 195 -6.65 1.78 17.91
CA GLU A 195 -7.87 2.24 17.27
C GLU A 195 -7.85 3.74 16.95
N PHE A 196 -7.18 4.57 17.77
CA PHE A 196 -7.02 6.00 17.47
C PHE A 196 -6.19 6.22 16.20
N PHE A 197 -5.09 5.50 16.00
CA PHE A 197 -4.24 5.63 14.81
C PHE A 197 -5.07 5.46 13.53
N VAL A 198 -5.89 4.40 13.51
CA VAL A 198 -6.78 4.06 12.41
C VAL A 198 -7.91 5.08 12.27
N ASN A 199 -8.60 5.42 13.36
CA ASN A 199 -9.74 6.33 13.31
C ASN A 199 -9.31 7.75 12.91
N TYR A 200 -8.15 8.25 13.37
CA TYR A 200 -7.59 9.53 12.93
C TYR A 200 -7.34 9.54 11.41
N ILE A 201 -6.85 8.44 10.84
CA ILE A 201 -6.70 8.32 9.38
C ILE A 201 -8.08 8.41 8.72
N PHE A 202 -9.06 7.61 9.13
CA PHE A 202 -10.40 7.64 8.53
C PHE A 202 -11.10 9.01 8.66
N GLU A 203 -11.00 9.67 9.82
CA GLU A 203 -11.57 11.01 10.07
C GLU A 203 -10.90 12.11 9.24
N SER A 204 -9.57 12.05 9.09
CA SER A 204 -8.78 13.10 8.43
C SER A 204 -8.57 12.87 6.93
N LEU A 205 -9.01 11.76 6.36
CA LEU A 205 -8.94 11.50 4.92
C LEU A 205 -9.91 12.42 4.17
N ILE A 206 -9.39 13.05 3.11
CA ILE A 206 -10.13 13.97 2.24
C ILE A 206 -10.31 13.29 0.89
N VAL A 207 -11.54 13.34 0.34
CA VAL A 207 -11.84 12.86 -1.01
C VAL A 207 -11.31 13.87 -2.03
N ALA A 208 -10.00 13.79 -2.29
CA ALA A 208 -9.30 14.65 -3.24
C ALA A 208 -9.36 14.04 -4.65
N TYR A 209 -9.91 14.79 -5.61
CA TYR A 209 -9.88 14.44 -7.02
C TYR A 209 -8.61 14.95 -7.74
N ASN A 210 -7.66 15.53 -6.99
CA ASN A 210 -6.39 16.07 -7.48
C ASN A 210 -5.26 15.43 -6.65
N GLU A 211 -4.13 15.11 -7.28
CA GLU A 211 -3.09 14.22 -6.71
C GLU A 211 -2.05 14.96 -5.83
N GLU A 212 -2.27 16.24 -5.53
CA GLU A 212 -1.30 17.13 -4.88
C GLU A 212 -1.19 16.93 -3.36
N ASP A 213 -2.17 16.29 -2.69
CA ASP A 213 -2.11 16.04 -1.24
C ASP A 213 -1.33 14.76 -0.91
N ILE A 214 0.00 14.91 -0.83
CA ILE A 214 0.96 13.85 -0.51
C ILE A 214 0.66 13.24 0.87
N PHE A 215 0.23 14.03 1.86
CA PHE A 215 -0.10 13.53 3.20
C PHE A 215 -1.35 12.64 3.17
N ASN A 216 -2.38 13.04 2.42
CA ASN A 216 -3.57 12.23 2.20
C ASN A 216 -3.25 10.93 1.45
N SER A 217 -2.32 10.97 0.48
CA SER A 217 -1.80 9.77 -0.20
C SER A 217 -1.05 8.84 0.74
N ALA A 218 -0.16 9.37 1.59
CA ALA A 218 0.59 8.58 2.57
C ALA A 218 -0.35 7.89 3.58
N LYS A 219 -1.37 8.60 4.09
CA LYS A 219 -2.43 8.05 4.95
C LYS A 219 -3.23 6.93 4.27
N PHE A 220 -3.57 7.08 2.99
CA PHE A 220 -4.30 6.06 2.24
C PHE A 220 -3.43 4.82 1.93
N LYS A 221 -2.15 5.01 1.61
CA LYS A 221 -1.21 3.91 1.35
C LYS A 221 -0.91 3.10 2.62
N ILE A 222 -0.69 3.75 3.77
CA ILE A 222 -0.43 3.02 5.02
C ILE A 222 -1.63 2.18 5.46
N ILE A 223 -2.87 2.67 5.33
CA ILE A 223 -4.04 1.95 5.85
C ILE A 223 -4.33 0.68 5.03
N LEU A 224 -4.05 0.71 3.73
CA LEU A 224 -4.06 -0.46 2.86
C LEU A 224 -2.99 -1.49 3.25
N ALA A 225 -1.76 -1.05 3.48
CA ALA A 225 -0.64 -1.93 3.83
C ALA A 225 -0.78 -2.53 5.24
N LEU A 226 -1.28 -1.75 6.21
CA LEU A 226 -1.64 -2.24 7.54
C LEU A 226 -2.74 -3.30 7.46
N ASN A 227 -3.81 -3.08 6.66
CA ASN A 227 -4.86 -4.07 6.49
C ASN A 227 -4.32 -5.41 5.94
N GLU A 228 -3.41 -5.39 4.95
CA GLU A 228 -2.76 -6.60 4.44
C GLU A 228 -1.95 -7.32 5.52
N GLN A 229 -1.14 -6.60 6.30
CA GLN A 229 -0.38 -7.16 7.41
C GLN A 229 -1.29 -7.78 8.49
N PHE A 230 -2.37 -7.09 8.86
CA PHE A 230 -3.39 -7.63 9.76
C PHE A 230 -4.09 -8.87 9.19
N MET A 231 -4.38 -8.92 7.87
CA MET A 231 -4.96 -10.09 7.21
C MET A 231 -4.01 -11.31 7.24
N VAL A 232 -2.70 -11.10 7.07
CA VAL A 232 -1.68 -12.14 7.21
C VAL A 232 -1.62 -12.65 8.66
N LEU A 233 -1.53 -11.77 9.66
CA LEU A 233 -1.48 -12.20 11.06
C LEU A 233 -2.78 -12.86 11.54
N THR A 234 -3.97 -12.37 11.14
CA THR A 234 -5.27 -12.99 11.50
C THR A 234 -5.41 -14.40 10.91
N ARG A 235 -4.74 -14.69 9.79
CA ARG A 235 -4.69 -16.03 9.18
C ARG A 235 -3.83 -16.99 10.01
N GLU A 236 -2.69 -16.52 10.52
CA GLU A 236 -1.76 -17.33 11.33
C GLU A 236 -2.25 -17.49 12.77
N ASN A 237 -2.76 -16.41 13.36
CA ASN A 237 -3.32 -16.34 14.70
C ASN A 237 -4.73 -15.73 14.66
N LYS A 238 -5.75 -16.58 14.65
CA LYS A 238 -7.18 -16.17 14.62
C LYS A 238 -7.64 -15.36 15.83
N ALA A 239 -6.86 -15.30 16.91
CA ALA A 239 -7.16 -14.45 18.07
C ALA A 239 -6.73 -12.99 17.86
N PHE A 240 -5.85 -12.72 16.89
CA PHE A 240 -5.44 -11.36 16.55
C PHE A 240 -6.49 -10.69 15.66
N ALA A 241 -6.91 -9.48 16.02
CA ALA A 241 -7.94 -8.75 15.31
C ALA A 241 -7.33 -7.79 14.28
N ASN A 242 -7.91 -7.75 13.09
CA ASN A 242 -7.62 -6.69 12.11
C ASN A 242 -8.24 -5.37 12.56
N VAL A 243 -7.45 -4.52 13.24
CA VAL A 243 -7.92 -3.23 13.77
C VAL A 243 -8.47 -2.33 12.67
N VAL A 244 -7.83 -2.30 11.50
CA VAL A 244 -8.30 -1.51 10.34
C VAL A 244 -9.73 -1.90 9.95
N PHE A 245 -9.99 -3.19 9.82
CA PHE A 245 -11.33 -3.67 9.46
C PHE A 245 -12.33 -3.52 10.61
N GLN A 246 -11.94 -3.71 11.87
CA GLN A 246 -12.85 -3.50 13.00
C GLN A 246 -13.27 -2.02 13.13
N SER A 247 -12.34 -1.08 13.00
CA SER A 247 -12.67 0.36 12.94
C SER A 247 -13.60 0.69 11.79
N LEU A 248 -13.43 0.09 10.61
CA LEU A 248 -14.31 0.27 9.46
C LEU A 248 -15.75 -0.21 9.75
N LYS A 249 -15.90 -1.32 10.49
CA LYS A 249 -17.21 -1.85 10.93
C LYS A 249 -17.87 -0.98 12.00
N ASN A 250 -17.09 -0.50 12.97
CA ASN A 250 -17.57 0.31 14.09
C ASN A 250 -17.96 1.73 13.65
N HIS A 251 -17.19 2.33 12.74
CA HIS A 251 -17.29 3.76 12.38
C HIS A 251 -17.71 3.98 10.93
N ARG A 252 -18.79 3.31 10.48
CA ARG A 252 -19.31 3.37 9.10
C ARG A 252 -19.51 4.79 8.54
N HIS A 253 -19.94 5.75 9.36
CA HIS A 253 -20.12 7.14 8.93
C HIS A 253 -18.78 7.87 8.73
N THR A 254 -17.85 7.69 9.65
CA THR A 254 -16.48 8.24 9.60
C THR A 254 -15.71 7.71 8.39
N ALA A 255 -15.85 6.41 8.11
CA ALA A 255 -15.21 5.78 6.96
C ALA A 255 -15.88 6.11 5.61
N ARG A 256 -16.87 7.00 5.55
CA ARG A 256 -17.47 7.42 4.27
C ARG A 256 -16.43 8.01 3.32
N ASN A 257 -15.62 8.96 3.80
CA ASN A 257 -14.54 9.54 3.01
C ASN A 257 -13.53 8.47 2.59
N PHE A 258 -13.26 7.48 3.44
CA PHE A 258 -12.38 6.36 3.09
C PHE A 258 -12.95 5.51 1.93
N ASN A 259 -14.25 5.20 1.93
CA ASN A 259 -14.89 4.45 0.85
C ASN A 259 -14.86 5.23 -0.47
N GLU A 260 -15.17 6.53 -0.43
CA GLU A 260 -15.12 7.42 -1.60
C GLU A 260 -13.67 7.56 -2.12
N CYS A 261 -12.68 7.78 -1.24
CA CYS A 261 -11.26 7.73 -1.59
C CYS A 261 -10.88 6.41 -2.25
N LEU A 262 -11.35 5.29 -1.71
CA LEU A 262 -10.97 3.97 -2.21
C LEU A 262 -11.44 3.73 -3.66
N LEU A 263 -12.58 4.29 -4.07
CA LEU A 263 -13.00 4.33 -5.48
C LEU A 263 -12.09 5.22 -6.34
N VAL A 264 -11.78 6.43 -5.85
CA VAL A 264 -10.94 7.41 -6.57
C VAL A 264 -9.54 6.87 -6.80
N TYR A 265 -8.90 6.30 -5.77
CA TYR A 265 -7.60 5.65 -5.89
C TYR A 265 -7.67 4.43 -6.79
N PHE A 266 -8.67 3.54 -6.66
CA PHE A 266 -8.74 2.33 -7.50
C PHE A 266 -8.88 2.64 -8.99
N ASN A 267 -9.57 3.71 -9.36
CA ASN A 267 -9.72 4.13 -10.76
C ASN A 267 -8.42 4.73 -11.37
N ARG A 268 -7.49 5.22 -10.55
CA ARG A 268 -6.31 6.00 -10.98
C ARG A 268 -4.97 5.32 -10.73
N GLU A 269 -4.91 4.49 -9.69
CA GLU A 269 -3.67 3.89 -9.22
C GLU A 269 -3.11 2.93 -10.27
N SER A 270 -1.82 3.07 -10.55
CA SER A 270 -1.09 2.27 -11.54
C SER A 270 -0.12 1.28 -10.88
N ASP A 271 0.25 1.46 -9.60
CA ASP A 271 0.98 0.44 -8.85
C ASP A 271 0.06 -0.77 -8.62
N ARG A 272 0.32 -1.86 -9.36
CA ARG A 272 -0.37 -3.16 -9.21
C ARG A 272 -0.39 -3.67 -7.78
N CYS A 273 0.63 -3.37 -6.98
CA CYS A 273 0.68 -3.73 -5.57
C CYS A 273 -0.42 -3.03 -4.77
N LEU A 274 -0.64 -1.73 -5.02
CA LEU A 274 -1.71 -0.96 -4.38
C LEU A 274 -3.09 -1.36 -4.91
N GLN A 275 -3.23 -1.58 -6.22
CA GLN A 275 -4.45 -2.14 -6.81
C GLN A 275 -4.85 -3.49 -6.16
N ILE A 276 -3.89 -4.37 -5.88
CA ILE A 276 -4.11 -5.66 -5.17
C ILE A 276 -4.53 -5.42 -3.71
N MET A 277 -3.88 -4.53 -2.97
CA MET A 277 -4.29 -4.20 -1.58
C MET A 277 -5.72 -3.67 -1.52
N ILE A 278 -6.07 -2.73 -2.42
CA ILE A 278 -7.42 -2.18 -2.54
C ILE A 278 -8.44 -3.30 -2.83
N SER A 279 -8.12 -4.19 -3.78
CA SER A 279 -9.00 -5.29 -4.17
C SER A 279 -9.26 -6.29 -3.03
N LYS A 280 -8.25 -6.56 -2.19
CA LYS A 280 -8.41 -7.42 -1.00
C LYS A 280 -9.26 -6.77 0.08
N LEU A 281 -9.11 -5.46 0.30
CA LEU A 281 -9.95 -4.74 1.25
C LEU A 281 -11.40 -4.64 0.76
N LEU A 282 -11.62 -4.39 -0.54
CA LEU A 282 -12.94 -4.47 -1.15
C LEU A 282 -13.57 -5.86 -1.01
N TYR A 283 -12.79 -6.93 -1.23
CA TYR A 283 -13.27 -8.29 -0.99
C TYR A 283 -13.72 -8.49 0.47
N LEU A 284 -12.93 -8.00 1.43
CA LEU A 284 -13.25 -8.08 2.86
C LEU A 284 -14.52 -7.28 3.20
N ILE A 285 -14.69 -6.09 2.61
CA ILE A 285 -15.89 -5.26 2.74
C ILE A 285 -17.14 -5.97 2.20
N PHE A 286 -17.08 -6.51 0.97
CA PHE A 286 -18.24 -7.12 0.32
C PHE A 286 -18.61 -8.51 0.85
N THR A 287 -17.69 -9.21 1.52
CA THR A 287 -17.97 -10.55 2.09
C THR A 287 -18.43 -10.54 3.54
N ASP A 288 -18.34 -9.41 4.24
CA ASP A 288 -18.87 -9.26 5.60
C ASP A 288 -20.29 -8.68 5.60
N ALA A 289 -21.16 -9.26 6.42
CA ALA A 289 -22.58 -8.90 6.48
C ALA A 289 -22.86 -7.46 6.95
N ILE A 290 -21.94 -6.83 7.70
CA ILE A 290 -22.11 -5.48 8.26
C ILE A 290 -21.61 -4.39 7.31
N THR A 291 -20.71 -4.73 6.38
CA THR A 291 -20.08 -3.75 5.47
C THR A 291 -20.43 -3.94 4.00
N SER A 292 -21.08 -5.05 3.63
CA SER A 292 -21.48 -5.34 2.24
C SER A 292 -22.38 -4.29 1.58
N ASP A 293 -23.04 -3.44 2.36
CA ASP A 293 -23.92 -2.34 1.93
C ASP A 293 -23.27 -0.94 2.04
N LEU A 294 -21.95 -0.85 2.24
CA LEU A 294 -21.22 0.44 2.30
C LEU A 294 -21.19 1.21 0.97
N PHE A 295 -21.30 0.51 -0.16
CA PHE A 295 -21.22 1.09 -1.50
C PHE A 295 -22.60 1.28 -2.11
N TYR A 296 -22.84 2.45 -2.70
CA TYR A 296 -24.06 2.76 -3.44
C TYR A 296 -24.06 2.07 -4.81
N HIS A 297 -25.22 2.01 -5.46
CA HIS A 297 -25.35 1.35 -6.76
C HIS A 297 -24.41 1.94 -7.83
N ASN A 298 -24.23 3.26 -7.85
CA ASN A 298 -23.33 3.92 -8.80
C ASN A 298 -21.86 3.54 -8.55
N ASP A 299 -21.45 3.43 -7.29
CA ASP A 299 -20.10 3.02 -6.89
C ASP A 299 -19.78 1.61 -7.38
N LEU A 300 -20.75 0.69 -7.30
CA LEU A 300 -20.62 -0.66 -7.82
C LEU A 300 -20.47 -0.67 -9.36
N ASN A 301 -21.19 0.20 -10.07
CA ASN A 301 -21.03 0.35 -11.52
C ASN A 301 -19.63 0.89 -11.87
N VAL A 302 -19.12 1.87 -11.11
CA VAL A 302 -17.74 2.38 -11.25
C VAL A 302 -16.71 1.28 -10.99
N LEU A 303 -16.88 0.47 -9.93
CA LEU A 303 -16.00 -0.67 -9.66
C LEU A 303 -16.03 -1.71 -10.79
N VAL A 304 -17.21 -2.01 -11.36
CA VAL A 304 -17.32 -2.89 -12.53
C VAL A 304 -16.58 -2.30 -13.74
N ASP A 305 -16.75 -1.00 -14.03
CA ASP A 305 -16.07 -0.34 -15.15
C ASP A 305 -14.54 -0.33 -14.98
N VAL A 306 -14.02 -0.06 -13.78
CA VAL A 306 -12.58 -0.14 -13.49
C VAL A 306 -12.07 -1.57 -13.66
N VAL A 307 -12.71 -2.56 -13.03
CA VAL A 307 -12.25 -3.96 -13.13
C VAL A 307 -12.35 -4.50 -14.57
N LEU A 308 -13.38 -4.11 -15.33
CA LEU A 308 -13.57 -4.47 -16.74
C LEU A 308 -12.46 -3.86 -17.62
N ARG A 309 -12.15 -2.57 -17.44
CA ARG A 309 -11.06 -1.87 -18.15
C ARG A 309 -9.73 -2.56 -17.86
N GLU A 310 -9.34 -2.66 -16.60
CA GLU A 310 -8.04 -3.21 -16.23
C GLU A 310 -7.87 -4.69 -16.62
N LEU A 311 -8.93 -5.51 -16.55
CA LEU A 311 -8.89 -6.90 -17.05
C LEU A 311 -8.76 -7.01 -18.57
N THR A 312 -9.18 -5.98 -19.31
CA THR A 312 -9.04 -5.90 -20.78
C THR A 312 -7.63 -5.42 -21.16
N ASP A 313 -7.08 -4.46 -20.41
CA ASP A 313 -5.81 -3.81 -20.70
C ASP A 313 -4.58 -4.52 -20.07
N MET A 314 -4.78 -5.50 -19.17
CA MET A 314 -3.70 -6.23 -18.50
C MET A 314 -2.86 -7.10 -19.45
N SER A 315 -1.54 -7.01 -19.30
CA SER A 315 -0.56 -7.83 -20.01
C SER A 315 -0.55 -9.29 -19.53
N GLU A 316 0.02 -10.21 -20.31
CA GLU A 316 0.00 -11.65 -20.02
C GLU A 316 0.66 -12.04 -18.67
N ASP A 317 1.74 -11.34 -18.29
CA ASP A 317 2.51 -11.57 -17.06
C ASP A 317 1.77 -11.25 -15.74
N GLU A 318 0.64 -10.54 -15.80
CA GLU A 318 -0.02 -9.96 -14.61
C GLU A 318 -1.03 -10.90 -13.92
N GLU A 319 -0.74 -12.21 -13.89
CA GLU A 319 -1.63 -13.26 -13.38
C GLU A 319 -2.07 -13.06 -11.90
N THR A 320 -1.19 -12.57 -11.03
CA THR A 320 -1.53 -12.28 -9.63
C THR A 320 -2.58 -11.16 -9.52
N THR A 321 -2.45 -10.11 -10.33
CA THR A 321 -3.42 -9.00 -10.41
C THR A 321 -4.73 -9.50 -11.03
N ARG A 322 -4.64 -10.19 -12.18
CA ARG A 322 -5.78 -10.76 -12.93
C ARG A 322 -6.64 -11.69 -12.08
N THR A 323 -6.03 -12.64 -11.38
CA THR A 323 -6.76 -13.56 -10.48
C THR A 323 -7.34 -12.84 -9.26
N THR A 324 -6.69 -11.78 -8.77
CA THR A 324 -7.25 -10.92 -7.70
C THR A 324 -8.48 -10.16 -8.20
N PHE A 325 -8.41 -9.57 -9.40
CA PHE A 325 -9.50 -8.81 -10.03
C PHE A 325 -10.70 -9.71 -10.38
N LEU A 326 -10.47 -10.93 -10.87
CA LEU A 326 -11.56 -11.89 -11.09
C LEU A 326 -12.25 -12.33 -9.79
N ARG A 327 -11.51 -12.45 -8.67
CA ARG A 327 -12.09 -12.79 -7.35
C ARG A 327 -13.01 -11.68 -6.83
N ILE A 328 -12.59 -10.42 -6.89
CA ILE A 328 -13.45 -9.29 -6.50
C ILE A 328 -14.62 -9.11 -7.47
N LEU A 329 -14.38 -9.23 -8.79
CA LEU A 329 -15.43 -9.15 -9.81
C LEU A 329 -16.56 -10.16 -9.53
N HIS A 330 -16.22 -11.42 -9.25
CA HIS A 330 -17.20 -12.44 -8.87
C HIS A 330 -18.09 -12.00 -7.69
N ILE A 331 -17.52 -11.35 -6.67
CA ILE A 331 -18.29 -10.88 -5.52
C ILE A 331 -19.21 -9.71 -5.91
N ILE A 332 -18.68 -8.70 -6.63
CA ILE A 332 -19.47 -7.53 -7.07
C ILE A 332 -20.65 -7.96 -7.95
N LEU A 333 -20.44 -8.88 -8.89
CA LEU A 333 -21.48 -9.38 -9.81
C LEU A 333 -22.59 -10.18 -9.12
N ASN A 334 -22.35 -10.70 -7.90
CA ASN A 334 -23.33 -11.38 -7.07
C ASN A 334 -24.06 -10.44 -6.08
N THR A 335 -23.73 -9.14 -6.06
CA THR A 335 -24.51 -8.15 -5.28
C THR A 335 -25.92 -8.02 -5.83
N LYS A 336 -26.89 -7.73 -4.95
CA LYS A 336 -28.31 -7.57 -5.32
C LYS A 336 -28.50 -6.42 -6.31
N GLN A 337 -27.72 -5.35 -6.14
CA GLN A 337 -27.74 -4.13 -6.92
C GLN A 337 -27.25 -4.32 -8.37
N ILE A 338 -26.25 -5.19 -8.60
CA ILE A 338 -25.77 -5.49 -9.96
C ILE A 338 -26.63 -6.58 -10.62
N THR A 339 -27.09 -7.57 -9.84
CA THR A 339 -27.96 -8.65 -10.35
C THR A 339 -29.28 -8.11 -10.93
N SER A 340 -29.84 -7.04 -10.37
CA SER A 340 -31.07 -6.42 -10.86
C SER A 340 -30.89 -5.62 -12.15
N THR A 341 -29.75 -4.93 -12.31
CA THR A 341 -29.49 -4.07 -13.48
C THR A 341 -28.81 -4.79 -14.63
N LYS A 342 -28.16 -5.93 -14.38
CA LYS A 342 -27.37 -6.69 -15.36
C LYS A 342 -26.32 -5.79 -16.08
N TYR A 343 -25.72 -4.85 -15.34
CA TYR A 343 -24.79 -3.84 -15.85
C TYR A 343 -23.63 -4.47 -16.65
N ARG A 344 -23.25 -3.84 -17.78
CA ARG A 344 -22.17 -4.29 -18.69
C ARG A 344 -22.24 -5.76 -19.16
N LYS A 345 -23.40 -6.44 -19.09
CA LYS A 345 -23.56 -7.89 -19.37
C LYS A 345 -22.76 -8.40 -20.57
N ASN A 346 -22.87 -7.74 -21.73
CA ASN A 346 -22.28 -8.22 -22.97
C ASN A 346 -20.74 -8.10 -22.97
N GLU A 347 -20.21 -6.97 -22.48
CA GLU A 347 -18.77 -6.71 -22.38
C GLU A 347 -18.11 -7.66 -21.38
N LEU A 348 -18.72 -7.80 -20.18
CA LEU A 348 -18.30 -8.76 -19.16
C LEU A 348 -18.29 -10.19 -19.70
N ARG A 349 -19.36 -10.62 -20.40
CA ARG A 349 -19.44 -11.97 -20.96
C ARG A 349 -18.37 -12.19 -22.03
N ALA A 350 -18.12 -11.24 -22.92
CA ALA A 350 -17.08 -11.34 -23.95
C ALA A 350 -15.68 -11.50 -23.33
N LEU A 351 -15.33 -10.64 -22.36
CA LEU A 351 -14.06 -10.72 -21.62
C LEU A 351 -13.92 -12.06 -20.88
N LEU A 352 -14.95 -12.50 -20.16
CA LEU A 352 -14.89 -13.74 -19.38
C LEU A 352 -14.82 -15.00 -20.28
N LEU A 353 -15.46 -15.00 -21.45
CA LEU A 353 -15.32 -16.08 -22.43
C LEU A 353 -13.88 -16.16 -22.97
N PHE A 354 -13.27 -15.01 -23.30
CA PHE A 354 -11.86 -14.92 -23.67
C PHE A 354 -10.94 -15.45 -22.56
N LEU A 355 -11.08 -14.95 -21.33
CA LEU A 355 -10.28 -15.40 -20.18
C LEU A 355 -10.56 -16.85 -19.74
N SER A 356 -11.68 -17.45 -20.15
CA SER A 356 -11.94 -18.88 -19.93
C SER A 356 -11.20 -19.81 -20.89
N GLY A 357 -10.56 -19.27 -21.94
CA GLY A 357 -9.91 -20.04 -23.01
C GLY A 357 -10.89 -20.63 -24.03
N GLN A 358 -12.14 -20.15 -24.08
CA GLN A 358 -13.13 -20.57 -25.08
C GLN A 358 -12.98 -19.84 -26.42
N CYS A 359 -12.25 -18.72 -26.44
CA CYS A 359 -11.82 -18.04 -27.66
C CYS A 359 -10.33 -18.32 -27.92
N SER A 360 -9.91 -18.26 -29.19
CA SER A 360 -8.50 -18.33 -29.57
C SER A 360 -7.75 -17.12 -29.02
N SER A 361 -7.00 -17.31 -27.94
CA SER A 361 -6.07 -16.31 -27.39
C SER A 361 -4.74 -16.36 -28.13
N PHE A 362 -4.03 -15.22 -28.16
CA PHE A 362 -2.64 -15.14 -28.62
C PHE A 362 -1.65 -15.77 -27.62
N TRP A 363 -2.04 -15.90 -26.35
CA TRP A 363 -1.22 -16.42 -25.25
C TRP A 363 -1.99 -17.45 -24.39
N GLU A 364 -1.26 -18.34 -23.70
CA GLU A 364 -1.84 -19.41 -22.90
C GLU A 364 -2.34 -18.92 -21.53
N VAL A 365 -3.67 -18.82 -21.38
CA VAL A 365 -4.28 -18.41 -20.12
C VAL A 365 -4.08 -19.47 -19.03
N SER A 366 -3.58 -19.07 -17.85
CA SER A 366 -3.40 -19.94 -16.69
C SER A 366 -4.71 -20.58 -16.21
N ASP A 367 -4.62 -21.81 -15.69
CA ASP A 367 -5.78 -22.56 -15.19
C ASP A 367 -6.46 -21.89 -13.98
N GLN A 368 -5.73 -21.08 -13.20
CA GLN A 368 -6.34 -20.30 -12.12
C GLN A 368 -7.27 -19.23 -12.68
N THR A 369 -6.80 -18.46 -13.67
CA THR A 369 -7.61 -17.47 -14.40
C THR A 369 -8.79 -18.14 -15.12
N LYS A 370 -8.59 -19.24 -15.86
CA LYS A 370 -9.69 -19.98 -16.50
C LYS A 370 -10.76 -20.39 -15.48
N ARG A 371 -10.36 -20.97 -14.35
CA ARG A 371 -11.28 -21.40 -13.27
C ARG A 371 -12.07 -20.24 -12.68
N LEU A 372 -11.44 -19.08 -12.48
CA LEU A 372 -12.11 -17.89 -11.95
C LEU A 372 -13.04 -17.24 -12.99
N ALA A 373 -12.65 -17.19 -14.26
CA ALA A 373 -13.49 -16.66 -15.34
C ALA A 373 -14.76 -17.52 -15.54
N LEU A 374 -14.62 -18.85 -15.56
CA LEU A 374 -15.76 -19.79 -15.59
C LEU A 374 -16.69 -19.62 -14.37
N LYS A 375 -16.12 -19.35 -13.18
CA LYS A 375 -16.89 -19.09 -11.96
C LYS A 375 -17.74 -17.81 -12.06
N CYS A 376 -17.24 -16.77 -12.73
CA CYS A 376 -18.03 -15.57 -13.03
C CYS A 376 -19.11 -15.85 -14.10
N LEU A 377 -18.81 -16.65 -15.13
CA LEU A 377 -19.79 -17.03 -16.16
C LEU A 377 -20.94 -17.90 -15.61
N ALA A 378 -20.72 -18.62 -14.52
CA ALA A 378 -21.74 -19.42 -13.85
C ALA A 378 -22.80 -18.58 -13.09
N ILE A 379 -22.65 -17.26 -12.99
CA ILE A 379 -23.64 -16.37 -12.38
C ILE A 379 -24.89 -16.32 -13.27
N SER A 380 -26.06 -16.52 -12.66
CA SER A 380 -27.33 -16.79 -13.36
C SER A 380 -27.73 -15.77 -14.42
N TRP A 381 -27.40 -14.49 -14.24
CA TRP A 381 -27.72 -13.43 -15.19
C TRP A 381 -26.66 -13.23 -16.29
N LEU A 382 -25.46 -13.80 -16.14
CA LEU A 382 -24.38 -13.85 -17.15
C LEU A 382 -24.41 -15.14 -17.98
N ALA A 383 -24.98 -16.21 -17.43
CA ALA A 383 -25.37 -17.40 -18.18
C ALA A 383 -26.33 -17.05 -19.34
N GLU A 384 -26.47 -17.98 -20.30
CA GLU A 384 -27.28 -17.75 -21.50
C GLU A 384 -28.78 -17.78 -21.18
N GLU A 385 -29.46 -16.68 -21.48
CA GLU A 385 -30.89 -16.69 -21.79
C GLU A 385 -31.02 -16.90 -23.31
N THR A 386 -30.75 -18.14 -23.77
CA THR A 386 -30.88 -18.64 -25.17
C THR A 386 -30.00 -18.00 -26.27
N PRO A 387 -29.69 -18.73 -27.36
CA PRO A 387 -29.05 -18.15 -28.55
C PRO A 387 -29.97 -17.14 -29.25
N PRO A 388 -29.43 -16.28 -30.14
CA PRO A 388 -30.25 -15.30 -30.87
C PRO A 388 -31.34 -15.98 -31.71
N PRO A 389 -32.45 -15.28 -32.03
CA PRO A 389 -33.37 -15.76 -33.04
C PRO A 389 -32.67 -15.73 -34.41
N GLU A 390 -32.11 -16.86 -34.83
CA GLU A 390 -31.62 -17.05 -36.19
C GLU A 390 -32.77 -16.86 -37.18
N TYR A 391 -32.44 -16.18 -38.28
CA TYR A 391 -33.40 -15.83 -39.31
C TYR A 391 -34.05 -17.08 -39.92
N ALA A 392 -35.37 -16.99 -40.13
CA ALA A 392 -36.18 -18.06 -40.69
C ALA A 392 -35.61 -18.58 -42.03
N SER A 393 -35.18 -19.84 -42.04
CA SER A 393 -34.86 -20.59 -43.26
C SER A 393 -35.99 -21.58 -43.54
N VAL A 394 -36.96 -21.15 -44.35
CA VAL A 394 -38.08 -21.98 -44.80
C VAL A 394 -37.64 -22.89 -45.95
N VAL A 395 -37.66 -24.21 -45.74
CA VAL A 395 -37.68 -25.23 -46.81
C VAL A 395 -38.67 -26.35 -46.42
N ILE A 396 -39.26 -27.01 -47.43
CA ILE A 396 -40.59 -27.62 -47.39
C ILE A 396 -40.54 -29.14 -47.70
N THR A 397 -41.38 -29.94 -47.01
CA THR A 397 -41.80 -31.36 -47.26
C THR A 397 -40.70 -32.47 -47.30
N SER A 398 -40.91 -33.73 -46.91
CA SER A 398 -42.02 -34.55 -46.34
C SER A 398 -41.43 -35.66 -45.43
N SER A 399 -42.09 -36.70 -44.89
CA SER A 399 -43.46 -37.27 -44.94
C SER A 399 -43.76 -38.11 -43.66
N SER A 400 -44.97 -38.67 -43.54
CA SER A 400 -45.50 -39.48 -42.41
C SER A 400 -45.56 -41.00 -42.78
N PRO A 401 -45.94 -41.99 -41.89
CA PRO A 401 -46.69 -41.87 -40.63
C PRO A 401 -46.29 -42.75 -39.40
N THR A 402 -47.08 -42.53 -38.34
CA THR A 402 -47.23 -43.06 -36.94
C THR A 402 -47.64 -44.56 -36.80
N PRO A 403 -47.96 -45.17 -35.61
CA PRO A 403 -48.29 -44.63 -34.25
C PRO A 403 -47.74 -45.40 -32.99
N GLU A 404 -48.29 -45.05 -31.80
CA GLU A 404 -48.32 -45.77 -30.49
C GLU A 404 -47.15 -45.52 -29.48
N SER A 405 -47.34 -45.39 -28.15
CA SER A 405 -48.55 -45.29 -27.31
C SER A 405 -48.30 -44.70 -25.89
N LEU A 406 -49.33 -44.03 -25.33
CA LEU A 406 -49.79 -44.02 -23.92
C LEU A 406 -48.90 -43.62 -22.70
N THR A 407 -49.34 -42.51 -22.06
CA THR A 407 -49.58 -42.30 -20.60
C THR A 407 -48.54 -42.68 -19.52
N ALA A 408 -48.22 -41.70 -18.65
CA ALA A 408 -48.72 -41.69 -17.26
C ALA A 408 -48.50 -40.32 -16.58
N THR A 409 -49.51 -39.86 -15.83
CA THR A 409 -49.44 -38.73 -14.90
C THR A 409 -48.87 -39.16 -13.55
N GLU A 410 -48.18 -38.28 -12.83
CA GLU A 410 -48.55 -38.02 -11.42
C GLU A 410 -48.02 -36.69 -10.86
N LYS A 411 -48.76 -36.12 -9.91
CA LYS A 411 -48.47 -34.85 -9.22
C LYS A 411 -48.05 -35.14 -7.79
N ILE A 412 -46.98 -34.50 -7.31
CA ILE A 412 -46.80 -34.27 -5.86
C ILE A 412 -46.56 -32.78 -5.62
N LYS A 413 -47.29 -32.24 -4.65
CA LYS A 413 -47.29 -30.83 -4.24
C LYS A 413 -46.44 -30.64 -2.98
N GLU A 414 -45.79 -29.48 -2.91
CA GLU A 414 -45.49 -28.70 -1.70
C GLU A 414 -44.79 -29.38 -0.51
N LYS A 415 -43.54 -28.94 -0.26
CA LYS A 415 -43.29 -28.11 0.93
C LYS A 415 -42.04 -27.24 0.80
N LEU A 416 -42.23 -25.93 0.97
CA LEU A 416 -41.15 -24.98 1.28
C LEU A 416 -40.78 -25.11 2.75
N GLN A 417 -39.49 -25.30 3.05
CA GLN A 417 -38.91 -24.95 4.34
C GLN A 417 -37.45 -24.53 4.13
N TYR A 418 -37.12 -23.34 4.62
CA TYR A 418 -35.78 -22.77 4.56
C TYR A 418 -34.93 -23.34 5.69
N GLU A 419 -33.78 -23.95 5.36
CA GLU A 419 -32.66 -24.10 6.29
C GLU A 419 -31.38 -23.55 5.63
N VAL A 420 -30.93 -22.39 6.12
CA VAL A 420 -29.65 -21.79 5.70
C VAL A 420 -28.55 -22.37 6.57
N ALA A 421 -27.88 -23.42 6.08
CA ALA A 421 -26.75 -24.02 6.77
C ALA A 421 -25.47 -23.16 6.62
N PRO A 422 -24.69 -22.90 7.69
CA PRO A 422 -23.59 -21.93 7.69
C PRO A 422 -22.27 -22.44 7.05
N GLN A 423 -22.32 -23.36 6.08
CA GLN A 423 -21.13 -24.09 5.61
C GLN A 423 -20.41 -23.46 4.40
N THR A 424 -21.03 -22.51 3.69
CA THR A 424 -20.51 -21.92 2.44
C THR A 424 -19.33 -20.95 2.62
N LEU A 425 -19.13 -20.42 3.83
CA LEU A 425 -18.06 -19.44 4.14
C LEU A 425 -16.65 -20.06 4.09
N ASN A 426 -16.51 -21.33 4.52
CA ASN A 426 -15.21 -22.01 4.66
C ASN A 426 -14.57 -22.42 3.32
N VAL A 427 -15.36 -22.59 2.27
CA VAL A 427 -14.85 -23.03 0.95
C VAL A 427 -14.30 -21.84 0.15
N LEU A 428 -14.96 -20.67 0.24
CA LEU A 428 -14.57 -19.48 -0.51
C LEU A 428 -13.34 -18.77 0.09
N GLN A 429 -13.16 -18.79 1.41
CA GLN A 429 -11.93 -18.27 2.03
C GLN A 429 -10.67 -19.00 1.53
N LYS A 430 -10.72 -20.33 1.35
CA LYS A 430 -9.56 -21.11 0.90
C LYS A 430 -8.99 -20.65 -0.45
N ASP A 431 -9.84 -20.21 -1.39
CA ASP A 431 -9.41 -19.80 -2.73
C ASP A 431 -8.64 -18.47 -2.77
N ILE A 432 -8.73 -17.62 -1.74
CA ILE A 432 -7.89 -16.42 -1.56
C ILE A 432 -6.64 -16.75 -0.75
N ASN A 433 -6.69 -17.79 0.08
CA ASN A 433 -5.62 -18.18 0.98
C ASN A 433 -4.45 -18.92 0.31
N ASN A 434 -4.35 -18.97 -1.02
CA ASN A 434 -3.10 -19.40 -1.67
C ASN A 434 -2.01 -18.33 -1.49
N SER A 435 -0.79 -18.78 -1.23
CA SER A 435 0.37 -17.97 -0.83
C SER A 435 0.76 -16.85 -1.79
N ASP A 436 0.35 -16.96 -3.04
CA ASP A 436 0.99 -16.30 -4.20
C ASP A 436 0.42 -14.91 -4.50
N THR A 437 -0.39 -14.37 -3.59
CA THR A 437 -0.95 -13.01 -3.64
C THR A 437 -0.54 -12.13 -2.45
N SER A 438 0.14 -12.68 -1.44
CA SER A 438 0.62 -11.91 -0.28
C SER A 438 1.83 -11.04 -0.65
N LEU A 439 2.05 -9.94 0.06
CA LEU A 439 3.29 -9.15 -0.04
C LEU A 439 4.55 -10.01 0.05
N ASN A 440 4.55 -11.03 0.91
CA ASN A 440 5.63 -12.01 1.08
C ASN A 440 5.90 -12.90 -0.16
N SER A 441 5.00 -12.91 -1.14
CA SER A 441 5.21 -13.56 -2.44
C SER A 441 5.70 -12.59 -3.51
N MET A 442 5.25 -11.32 -3.45
CA MET A 442 5.68 -10.26 -4.36
C MET A 442 7.09 -9.74 -4.03
N SER A 443 7.47 -9.69 -2.74
CA SER A 443 8.78 -9.21 -2.27
C SER A 443 9.96 -10.12 -2.65
N LYS A 444 9.71 -11.36 -3.10
CA LYS A 444 10.75 -12.33 -3.49
C LYS A 444 11.48 -11.98 -4.79
N LYS A 445 11.01 -10.99 -5.55
CA LYS A 445 11.73 -10.41 -6.70
C LYS A 445 12.55 -9.18 -6.29
N ARG A 446 13.42 -9.28 -5.27
CA ARG A 446 14.47 -8.25 -5.02
C ARG A 446 15.50 -8.35 -6.16
N PRO A 447 15.85 -7.28 -6.90
CA PRO A 447 16.92 -7.32 -7.88
C PRO A 447 18.28 -7.57 -7.19
N PRO A 448 19.24 -8.27 -7.84
CA PRO A 448 20.55 -8.50 -7.25
C PRO A 448 21.34 -7.18 -7.12
N PRO A 449 22.19 -7.03 -6.09
CA PRO A 449 23.00 -5.83 -5.92
C PRO A 449 23.96 -5.62 -7.11
N PRO A 450 24.29 -4.36 -7.46
CA PRO A 450 25.18 -4.07 -8.57
C PRO A 450 26.57 -4.65 -8.35
N VAL A 451 27.05 -5.42 -9.33
CA VAL A 451 28.36 -6.08 -9.25
C VAL A 451 29.48 -5.02 -9.27
N PRO A 452 30.48 -5.08 -8.37
CA PRO A 452 31.57 -4.11 -8.35
C PRO A 452 32.31 -4.04 -9.70
N ARG A 453 32.42 -2.84 -10.28
CA ARG A 453 33.23 -2.62 -11.49
C ARG A 453 34.71 -2.88 -11.18
N ARG A 454 35.21 -4.06 -11.55
CA ARG A 454 36.66 -4.29 -11.66
C ARG A 454 37.22 -3.39 -12.76
N SER A 455 38.09 -2.46 -12.38
CA SER A 455 38.88 -1.67 -13.33
C SER A 455 39.88 -2.58 -14.02
N PHE A 456 39.63 -2.88 -15.30
CA PHE A 456 40.64 -3.52 -16.15
C PHE A 456 41.72 -2.48 -16.49
N GLY A 457 42.86 -2.57 -15.79
CA GLY A 457 44.05 -1.79 -16.11
C GLY A 457 44.60 -2.19 -17.48
N VAL A 458 44.46 -1.30 -18.46
CA VAL A 458 45.08 -1.47 -19.78
C VAL A 458 46.56 -1.11 -19.67
N SER A 459 47.41 -2.13 -19.64
CA SER A 459 48.83 -1.97 -19.91
C SER A 459 49.06 -1.90 -21.42
N SER A 460 49.61 -0.79 -21.91
CA SER A 460 50.08 -0.67 -23.31
C SER A 460 51.48 -0.08 -23.34
N SER A 461 52.47 -0.96 -23.47
CA SER A 461 53.86 -0.59 -23.71
C SER A 461 54.14 -0.49 -25.21
N ASN A 462 54.93 0.52 -25.57
CA ASN A 462 55.85 0.62 -26.71
C ASN A 462 55.48 -0.02 -28.06
N LEU A 463 55.36 0.83 -29.09
CA LEU A 463 55.92 0.54 -30.41
C LEU A 463 56.52 1.80 -31.05
N MET A 464 57.61 1.62 -31.79
CA MET A 464 58.58 2.66 -32.16
C MET A 464 58.15 3.57 -33.33
N GLY A 465 58.69 4.79 -33.34
CA GLY A 465 59.63 5.17 -34.40
C GLY A 465 59.20 6.21 -35.44
N ARG A 466 59.58 7.48 -35.20
CA ARG A 466 60.58 8.19 -36.02
C ARG A 466 61.03 9.49 -35.36
#